data_AF-A0A4R1KVU4-F1
#
_entry.id   AF-A0A4R1KVU4-F1
#
_cell.length_a   1.000
_cell.length_b   1.000
_cell.length_c   1.000
_cell.angle_alpha   90.00
_cell.angle_beta   90.00
_cell.angle_gamma   90.00
#
_symmetry.space_group_name_H-M   'P 1'
#
loop_
_entity.id
_entity.type
_entity.pdbx_description
1 polymer ?
#
loop_
_entity_poly.entity_id
_entity_poly.type
_entity_poly.pdbx_seq_one_letter_code
_entity_poly.pdbx_strand_id
1 'polypeptide(L)'
;MGGGKPGNTVITLTVDTDNIQPNEQSIKDNVVFTDNQSDPAENPGHPEIYVSTVIKGSTCTWQGASKNGRDTINITVVAKKSLDGGADILEEITLGDPINEPKVIAKVKNKDIKGPESYFVTFIINKNASQPYTVDPKLQMKGN
;
A
#
# COMPACT_ATOMS: atom_id res chain seq x y z
N MET A 1 24.57 19.01 9.80
CA MET A 1 23.26 19.15 10.47
C MET A 1 22.19 18.61 9.52
N GLY A 2 21.27 17.77 10.01
CA GLY A 2 20.02 17.43 9.31
C GLY A 2 19.94 16.07 8.57
N GLY A 3 20.55 15.00 9.09
CA GLY A 3 20.27 13.65 8.58
C GLY A 3 18.95 13.15 9.16
N GLY A 4 17.84 13.27 8.43
CA GLY A 4 16.59 12.58 8.77
C GLY A 4 16.87 11.09 8.97
N LYS A 5 16.18 10.42 9.91
CA LYS A 5 16.34 8.97 10.09
C LYS A 5 16.22 8.29 8.72
N PRO A 6 17.23 7.54 8.25
CA PRO A 6 17.11 6.73 7.04
C PRO A 6 16.19 5.55 7.37
N GLY A 7 14.86 5.75 7.42
CA GLY A 7 14.14 5.12 8.53
C GLY A 7 12.72 4.63 8.38
N ASN A 8 11.88 5.10 7.44
CA ASN A 8 10.47 4.66 7.31
C ASN A 8 10.00 4.69 5.84
N THR A 9 9.16 3.72 5.48
CA THR A 9 8.57 3.61 4.15
C THR A 9 7.17 4.22 4.12
N VAL A 10 6.88 5.02 3.09
CA VAL A 10 5.52 5.51 2.79
C VAL A 10 5.10 4.93 1.45
N ILE A 11 3.99 4.20 1.43
CA ILE A 11 3.38 3.62 0.24
C ILE A 11 2.14 4.43 -0.10
N THR A 12 2.06 4.96 -1.32
CA THR A 12 0.92 5.75 -1.81
C THR A 12 0.13 4.94 -2.83
N LEU A 13 -1.15 4.73 -2.55
CA LEU A 13 -2.12 4.19 -3.50
C LEU A 13 -2.80 5.37 -4.19
N THR A 14 -2.59 5.53 -5.50
CA THR A 14 -3.20 6.57 -6.33
C THR A 14 -4.31 5.97 -7.19
N VAL A 15 -5.48 6.58 -7.20
CA VAL A 15 -6.66 6.09 -7.93
C VAL A 15 -7.17 7.11 -8.93
N ASP A 16 -7.42 6.68 -10.17
CA ASP A 16 -8.18 7.43 -11.16
C ASP A 16 -9.69 7.27 -10.89
N THR A 17 -10.20 8.09 -9.97
CA THR A 17 -11.58 8.00 -9.48
C THR A 17 -12.63 8.39 -10.51
N ASP A 18 -12.25 9.12 -11.56
CA ASP A 18 -13.18 9.49 -12.64
C ASP A 18 -13.48 8.28 -13.55
N ASN A 19 -12.62 7.25 -13.56
CA ASN A 19 -12.68 6.12 -14.49
C ASN A 19 -12.84 4.73 -13.83
N ILE A 20 -12.50 4.60 -12.54
CA ILE A 20 -12.56 3.31 -11.85
C ILE A 20 -14.00 2.76 -11.74
N GLN A 21 -14.12 1.46 -11.95
CA GLN A 21 -15.35 0.66 -11.84
C GLN A 21 -15.11 -0.53 -10.92
N PRO A 22 -16.15 -1.10 -10.26
CA PRO A 22 -16.00 -2.20 -9.31
C PRO A 22 -15.85 -3.56 -10.03
N ASN A 23 -14.83 -3.67 -10.89
CA ASN A 23 -14.44 -4.90 -11.57
C ASN A 23 -12.91 -4.99 -11.65
N GLU A 24 -12.39 -6.21 -11.76
CA GLU A 24 -10.95 -6.49 -11.67
C GLU A 24 -10.13 -5.73 -12.71
N GLN A 25 -10.57 -5.71 -13.98
CA GLN A 25 -9.82 -5.06 -15.05
C GLN A 25 -9.72 -3.55 -14.82
N SER A 26 -10.84 -2.92 -14.49
CA SER A 26 -10.84 -1.48 -14.21
C SER A 26 -9.98 -1.13 -12.99
N ILE A 27 -9.98 -1.96 -11.94
CA ILE A 27 -9.11 -1.75 -10.78
C ILE A 27 -7.63 -1.77 -11.22
N LYS A 28 -7.23 -2.73 -12.06
CA LYS A 28 -5.85 -2.81 -12.57
C LYS A 28 -5.47 -1.56 -13.34
N ASP A 29 -6.32 -1.13 -14.26
CA ASP A 29 -6.05 -0.01 -15.15
C ASP A 29 -6.06 1.35 -14.43
N ASN A 30 -6.72 1.46 -13.27
CA ASN A 30 -6.97 2.75 -12.60
C ASN A 30 -6.34 2.88 -11.19
N VAL A 31 -5.61 1.86 -10.72
CA VAL A 31 -4.93 1.90 -9.42
C VAL A 31 -3.42 1.76 -9.58
N VAL A 32 -2.70 2.62 -8.87
CA VAL A 32 -1.25 2.77 -8.94
C VAL A 32 -0.67 2.76 -7.55
N PHE A 33 0.47 2.10 -7.37
CA PHE A 33 1.24 2.22 -6.15
C PHE A 33 2.58 2.89 -6.40
N THR A 34 3.05 3.65 -5.42
CA THR A 34 4.41 4.19 -5.35
C THR A 34 4.94 4.08 -3.92
N ASP A 35 6.27 4.11 -3.75
CA ASP A 35 6.91 4.22 -2.45
C ASP A 35 8.10 5.17 -2.47
N ASN A 36 8.48 5.65 -1.29
CA ASN A 36 9.58 6.61 -1.11
C ASN A 36 10.97 5.96 -0.94
N GLN A 37 11.15 4.68 -1.27
CA GLN A 37 12.41 3.95 -1.04
C GLN A 37 13.17 3.57 -2.32
N SER A 38 12.48 3.50 -3.46
CA SER A 38 12.98 2.80 -4.66
C SER A 38 12.96 3.60 -5.97
N ASP A 39 12.57 4.87 -5.94
CA ASP A 39 12.34 5.78 -7.09
C ASP A 39 13.21 5.53 -8.35
N PRO A 40 12.66 5.60 -9.59
CA PRO A 40 11.48 6.38 -9.99
C PRO A 40 10.17 5.57 -10.11
N ALA A 41 9.06 6.29 -10.08
CA ALA A 41 7.74 5.79 -10.46
C ALA A 41 7.73 5.22 -11.90
N GLU A 42 7.84 3.90 -12.04
CA GLU A 42 7.65 3.21 -13.32
C GLU A 42 6.26 2.58 -13.41
N ASN A 43 5.56 3.03 -14.46
CA ASN A 43 4.33 2.55 -15.09
C ASN A 43 3.15 2.06 -14.22
N PRO A 44 2.12 2.92 -14.05
CA PRO A 44 0.84 2.54 -13.46
C PRO A 44 0.04 1.53 -14.32
N GLY A 45 -0.66 0.58 -13.68
CA GLY A 45 -1.64 -0.26 -14.38
C GLY A 45 -1.73 -1.74 -13.98
N HIS A 46 -1.02 -2.20 -12.94
CA HIS A 46 -1.06 -3.61 -12.49
C HIS A 46 -0.64 -3.70 -11.00
N PRO A 47 -1.54 -3.40 -10.04
CA PRO A 47 -1.21 -3.46 -8.62
C PRO A 47 -0.70 -4.84 -8.17
N GLU A 48 -1.06 -5.92 -8.86
CA GLU A 48 -0.68 -7.31 -8.57
C GLU A 48 0.81 -7.63 -8.82
N ILE A 49 1.48 -6.85 -9.69
CA ILE A 49 2.91 -7.00 -9.97
C ILE A 49 3.75 -5.96 -9.22
N TYR A 50 3.13 -4.96 -8.60
CA TYR A 50 3.83 -3.94 -7.84
C TYR A 50 4.50 -4.53 -6.60
N VAL A 51 5.77 -4.17 -6.39
CA VAL A 51 6.56 -4.58 -5.22
C VAL A 51 7.06 -3.33 -4.51
N SER A 52 6.54 -3.05 -3.31
CA SER A 52 7.03 -1.94 -2.50
C SER A 52 8.30 -2.33 -1.74
N THR A 53 9.27 -1.41 -1.68
CA THR A 53 10.51 -1.63 -0.95
C THR A 53 10.40 -1.15 0.50
N VAL A 54 10.69 -2.02 1.47
CA VAL A 54 10.67 -1.69 2.91
C VAL A 54 12.00 -1.92 3.60
N ILE A 55 12.26 -1.18 4.68
CA ILE A 55 13.50 -1.30 5.46
C ILE A 55 13.27 -2.17 6.70
N LYS A 56 14.16 -3.12 6.99
CA LYS A 56 14.04 -3.94 8.21
C LYS A 56 14.03 -3.08 9.49
N GLY A 57 13.15 -3.42 10.44
CA GLY A 57 13.00 -2.68 11.71
C GLY A 57 12.40 -1.27 11.58
N SER A 58 11.97 -0.85 10.39
CA SER A 58 11.32 0.45 10.16
C SER A 58 9.80 0.39 10.34
N THR A 59 9.16 1.56 10.27
CA THR A 59 7.72 1.69 10.08
C THR A 59 7.39 1.84 8.59
N CYS A 60 6.31 1.19 8.16
CA CYS A 60 5.69 1.34 6.85
C CYS A 60 4.29 1.95 7.01
N THR A 61 3.93 2.94 6.20
CA THR A 61 2.61 3.58 6.24
C THR A 61 1.97 3.58 4.88
N TRP A 62 0.66 3.35 4.81
CA TRP A 62 -0.10 3.45 3.57
C TRP A 62 -0.97 4.70 3.58
N GLN A 63 -1.05 5.37 2.44
CA GLN A 63 -1.92 6.52 2.22
C GLN A 63 -2.61 6.43 0.86
N GLY A 64 -3.81 6.99 0.77
CA GLY A 64 -4.58 7.07 -0.46
C GLY A 64 -4.54 8.47 -1.07
N ALA A 65 -4.46 8.54 -2.40
CA ALA A 65 -4.53 9.77 -3.16
C ALA A 65 -5.46 9.60 -4.38
N SER A 66 -6.25 10.61 -4.71
CA SER A 66 -6.98 10.64 -5.98
C SER A 66 -6.15 11.35 -7.03
N LYS A 67 -6.18 10.85 -8.27
CA LYS A 67 -5.53 11.50 -9.42
C LYS A 67 -6.15 12.87 -9.71
N ASN A 68 -7.44 13.02 -9.48
CA ASN A 68 -8.16 14.28 -9.68
C ASN A 68 -7.99 15.28 -8.52
N GLY A 69 -7.40 14.86 -7.39
CA GLY A 69 -7.15 15.70 -6.21
C GLY A 69 -8.40 16.17 -5.45
N ARG A 70 -9.60 15.75 -5.86
CA ARG A 70 -10.89 16.13 -5.24
C ARG A 70 -11.45 15.01 -4.38
N ASP A 71 -11.37 13.78 -4.87
CA ASP A 71 -11.93 12.62 -4.17
C ASP A 71 -11.00 12.15 -3.06
N THR A 72 -11.59 11.56 -2.01
CA THR A 72 -10.81 10.96 -0.91
C THR A 72 -10.68 9.46 -1.11
N ILE A 73 -9.48 8.95 -0.87
CA ILE A 73 -9.20 7.51 -0.88
C ILE A 73 -8.89 7.07 0.54
N ASN A 74 -9.79 6.29 1.11
CA ASN A 74 -9.70 5.83 2.49
C ASN A 74 -9.34 4.34 2.48
N ILE A 75 -8.13 4.01 2.93
CA ILE A 75 -7.70 2.62 3.06
C ILE A 75 -8.35 2.05 4.32
N THR A 76 -9.07 0.95 4.15
CA THR A 76 -9.84 0.30 5.22
C THR A 76 -9.15 -0.92 5.78
N VAL A 77 -8.39 -1.64 4.95
CA VAL A 77 -7.69 -2.86 5.35
C VAL A 77 -6.35 -2.95 4.65
N VAL A 78 -5.33 -3.38 5.40
CA VAL A 78 -4.08 -3.92 4.87
C VAL A 78 -3.81 -5.20 5.64
N ALA A 79 -3.66 -6.32 4.92
CA ALA A 79 -3.38 -7.60 5.54
C ALA A 79 -2.65 -8.54 4.58
N LYS A 80 -1.76 -9.36 5.14
CA LYS A 80 -1.07 -10.43 4.41
C LYS A 80 -2.08 -11.42 3.85
N LYS A 81 -1.84 -11.92 2.63
CA LYS A 81 -2.66 -13.01 2.07
C LYS A 81 -2.43 -14.30 2.86
N SER A 82 -3.50 -14.96 3.29
CA SER A 82 -3.43 -16.22 4.03
C SER A 82 -2.95 -17.39 3.16
N LEU A 83 -3.32 -17.38 1.88
CA LEU A 83 -2.86 -18.30 0.85
C LEU A 83 -1.86 -17.56 -0.05
N ASP A 84 -0.71 -18.16 -0.31
CA ASP A 84 0.36 -17.59 -1.17
C ASP A 84 0.92 -16.22 -0.71
N GLY A 85 0.81 -15.93 0.59
CA GLY A 85 1.34 -14.70 1.21
C GLY A 85 2.87 -14.59 1.20
N GLY A 86 3.59 -15.67 0.88
CA GLY A 86 5.05 -15.66 0.77
C GLY A 86 5.75 -15.34 2.10
N ALA A 87 6.75 -14.46 2.01
CA ALA A 87 7.55 -14.02 3.14
C ALA A 87 6.71 -13.39 4.27
N ASP A 88 7.31 -13.25 5.45
CA ASP A 88 6.63 -12.74 6.65
C ASP A 88 7.34 -11.50 7.19
N ILE A 89 7.29 -10.42 6.41
CA ILE A 89 7.93 -9.11 6.54
C ILE A 89 7.27 -8.23 7.59
N LEU A 90 5.94 -8.15 7.64
CA LEU A 90 5.23 -7.29 8.59
C LEU A 90 5.08 -7.98 9.96
N GLU A 91 5.21 -7.22 11.05
CA GLU A 91 5.05 -7.72 12.44
C GLU A 91 3.66 -7.42 12.98
N GLU A 92 3.26 -6.16 12.91
CA GLU A 92 2.01 -5.65 13.46
C GLU A 92 1.48 -4.58 12.52
N ILE A 93 0.16 -4.58 12.30
CA ILE A 93 -0.55 -3.57 11.51
C ILE A 93 -1.56 -2.88 12.44
N THR A 94 -1.41 -1.58 12.57
CA THR A 94 -2.35 -0.69 13.25
C THR A 94 -3.23 0.02 12.23
N LEU A 95 -4.54 -0.13 12.39
CA LEU A 95 -5.56 0.55 11.61
C LEU A 95 -6.26 1.60 12.46
N GLY A 96 -6.44 2.80 11.92
CA GLY A 96 -7.35 3.82 12.45
C GLY A 96 -8.78 3.63 11.97
N ASP A 97 -9.68 4.52 12.38
CA ASP A 97 -11.04 4.57 11.83
C ASP A 97 -10.96 5.02 10.36
N PRO A 98 -11.35 4.20 9.37
CA PRO A 98 -11.17 4.54 7.97
C PRO A 98 -11.98 5.76 7.51
N ILE A 99 -13.03 6.15 8.24
CA ILE A 99 -13.93 7.24 7.89
C ILE A 99 -13.53 8.55 8.57
N ASN A 100 -13.15 8.47 9.85
CA ASN A 100 -12.91 9.63 10.71
C ASN A 100 -11.43 9.93 10.95
N GLU A 101 -10.59 8.89 10.98
CA GLU A 101 -9.14 9.00 11.23
C GLU A 101 -8.37 7.97 10.39
N PRO A 102 -8.41 8.08 9.05
CA PRO A 102 -7.84 7.06 8.17
C PRO A 102 -6.33 6.98 8.39
N LYS A 103 -5.89 5.83 8.90
CA LYS A 103 -4.49 5.60 9.26
C LYS A 103 -4.17 4.13 9.10
N VAL A 104 -3.10 3.83 8.39
CA VAL A 104 -2.58 2.47 8.28
C VAL A 104 -1.07 2.51 8.49
N ILE A 105 -0.63 1.92 9.58
CA ILE A 105 0.78 1.88 9.97
C ILE A 105 1.13 0.44 10.28
N ALA A 106 2.25 -0.06 9.76
CA ALA A 106 2.79 -1.35 10.12
C ALA A 106 4.25 -1.25 10.55
N LYS A 107 4.67 -2.16 11.40
CA LYS A 107 6.08 -2.34 11.75
C LYS A 107 6.69 -3.44 10.91
N VAL A 108 7.85 -3.17 10.32
CA VAL A 108 8.62 -4.15 9.56
C VAL A 108 9.49 -4.94 10.54
N LYS A 109 9.50 -6.27 10.42
CA LYS A 109 10.30 -7.13 11.29
C LYS A 109 11.78 -6.74 11.27
N ASN A 110 12.42 -6.75 12.45
CA ASN A 110 13.85 -6.45 12.59
C ASN A 110 14.72 -7.71 12.41
N LYS A 111 14.58 -8.38 11.28
CA LYS A 111 15.43 -9.51 10.85
C LYS A 111 15.49 -9.52 9.34
N ASP A 112 16.58 -10.04 8.76
CA ASP A 112 16.68 -10.17 7.31
C ASP A 112 15.73 -11.27 6.82
N ILE A 113 14.80 -10.91 5.93
CA ILE A 113 13.81 -11.82 5.34
C ILE A 113 13.96 -11.76 3.83
N LYS A 114 14.12 -12.93 3.21
CA LYS A 114 14.25 -13.07 1.76
C LYS A 114 12.90 -13.34 1.11
N GLY A 115 12.73 -12.81 -0.09
CA GLY A 115 11.54 -13.00 -0.91
C GLY A 115 10.42 -11.99 -0.62
N PRO A 116 9.41 -11.92 -1.49
CA PRO A 116 8.29 -11.00 -1.34
C PRO A 116 7.23 -11.51 -0.36
N GLU A 117 6.57 -10.60 0.33
CA GLU A 117 5.30 -10.83 1.04
C GLU A 117 4.15 -10.31 0.16
N SER A 118 3.21 -11.19 -0.20
CA SER A 118 1.98 -10.80 -0.89
C SER A 118 0.92 -10.38 0.13
N TYR A 119 0.30 -9.24 -0.10
CA TYR A 119 -0.74 -8.70 0.78
C TYR A 119 -1.93 -8.20 -0.04
N PHE A 120 -3.02 -7.86 0.63
CA PHE A 120 -4.13 -7.16 0.02
C PHE A 120 -4.38 -5.83 0.73
N VAL A 121 -4.83 -4.86 -0.05
CA VAL A 121 -5.26 -3.54 0.39
C VAL A 121 -6.71 -3.38 -0.03
N THR A 122 -7.58 -3.05 0.91
CA THR A 122 -8.95 -2.64 0.61
C THR A 122 -9.09 -1.14 0.86
N PHE A 123 -9.75 -0.44 -0.05
CA PHE A 123 -10.02 0.99 0.06
C PHE A 123 -11.44 1.32 -0.39
N ILE A 124 -11.90 2.51 0.02
CA ILE A 124 -13.18 3.09 -0.38
C ILE A 124 -12.94 4.52 -0.88
N ILE A 125 -13.82 4.98 -1.77
CA ILE A 125 -13.79 6.32 -2.35
C ILE A 125 -14.86 7.16 -1.67
N ASN A 126 -14.53 8.39 -1.28
CA ASN A 126 -15.46 9.37 -0.69
C ASN A 126 -16.28 8.79 0.49
N LYS A 127 -15.63 7.98 1.34
CA LYS A 127 -16.23 7.33 2.52
C LYS A 127 -17.42 6.39 2.18
N ASN A 128 -17.58 5.98 0.93
CA ASN A 128 -18.63 5.06 0.51
C ASN A 128 -18.27 3.61 0.88
N ALA A 129 -18.65 3.18 2.08
CA ALA A 129 -18.41 1.82 2.57
C ALA A 129 -19.15 0.72 1.79
N SER A 130 -20.16 1.07 0.99
CA SER A 130 -20.92 0.10 0.17
C SER A 130 -20.19 -0.33 -1.09
N GLN A 131 -19.09 0.34 -1.45
CA GLN A 131 -18.33 0.04 -2.67
C GLN A 131 -16.82 -0.06 -2.37
N PRO A 132 -16.38 -1.16 -1.73
CA PRO A 132 -14.96 -1.41 -1.51
C PRO A 132 -14.26 -1.88 -2.78
N TYR A 133 -13.00 -1.49 -2.91
CA TYR A 133 -12.08 -1.94 -3.95
C TYR A 133 -10.91 -2.66 -3.28
N THR A 134 -10.51 -3.80 -3.84
CA THR A 134 -9.39 -4.60 -3.30
C THR A 134 -8.32 -4.77 -4.37
N VAL A 135 -7.07 -4.61 -3.95
CA VAL A 135 -5.86 -4.80 -4.76
C VAL A 135 -4.85 -5.62 -3.99
N ASP A 136 -3.90 -6.23 -4.69
CA ASP A 136 -3.01 -7.23 -4.13
C ASP A 136 -1.51 -7.07 -4.46
N PRO A 137 -0.90 -5.95 -4.00
CA PRO A 137 0.53 -5.71 -4.15
C PRO A 137 1.41 -6.65 -3.31
N LYS A 138 2.72 -6.49 -3.48
CA LYS A 138 3.76 -7.20 -2.74
C LYS A 138 4.68 -6.23 -1.99
N LEU A 139 5.30 -6.70 -0.91
CA LEU A 139 6.39 -6.02 -0.22
C LEU A 139 7.68 -6.82 -0.39
N GLN A 140 8.81 -6.14 -0.42
CA GLN A 140 10.12 -6.77 -0.34
C GLN A 140 11.05 -5.96 0.55
N MET A 141 11.84 -6.65 1.38
CA MET A 141 12.88 -5.98 2.16
C MET A 141 14.02 -5.50 1.24
N LYS A 142 14.46 -4.25 1.45
CA LYS A 142 15.65 -3.72 0.82
C LYS A 142 16.85 -4.60 1.19
N GLY A 143 17.56 -5.09 0.19
CA GLY A 143 18.82 -5.80 0.40
C GLY A 143 19.85 -4.89 1.08
N ASN A 144 20.69 -5.48 1.93
CA ASN A 144 21.87 -4.79 2.48
C ASN A 144 22.94 -4.60 1.40
#